data_AF-A0A929BAW5-F1
#
_entry.id   AF-A0A929BAW5-F1
#
_cell.length_a   1.000
_cell.length_b   1.000
_cell.length_c   1.000
_cell.angle_alpha   90.00
_cell.angle_beta   90.00
_cell.angle_gamma   90.00
#
_symmetry.space_group_name_H-M   'P 1'
#
loop_
_entity.id
_entity.type
_entity.pdbx_description
1 polymer ?
#
loop_
_entity_poly.entity_id
_entity_poly.type
_entity_poly.pdbx_seq_one_letter_code
_entity_poly.pdbx_strand_id
1 'polypeptide(L)'
;MIARRRPGDGPVRRVCDVFGAAGLLLVLSPLLALTASAVLVVLGRPVSFRQQRCGRGGGEFTILKFRTLRAAERPDQPDAERTTRLGAVLRATGTDELPQLVNVLRGEMSFIGPRPALPEHVGNYDRRQTGRLAVRPGITGWAQVRGRNALSWPERIELDLDYIRRRGLLLDLRILMLTAVVVLVPRGVVGPGGVNRGMPAPGEDSGPRDPHRAGRHRADLRDGWTPAAPGGADIARHRRDDEPAVR
;
A
#
# COMPACT_ATOMS: atom_id res chain seq x y z
N MET A 1 -15.52 29.27 -11.80
CA MET A 1 -15.49 27.79 -11.87
C MET A 1 -14.03 27.33 -11.80
N ILE A 2 -13.50 27.06 -10.60
CA ILE A 2 -12.08 26.66 -10.45
C ILE A 2 -11.95 25.24 -11.02
N ALA A 3 -11.26 25.10 -12.14
CA ALA A 3 -10.89 23.81 -12.70
C ALA A 3 -10.15 23.00 -11.61
N ARG A 4 -10.82 22.00 -11.03
CA ARG A 4 -10.20 21.10 -10.08
C ARG A 4 -9.12 20.33 -10.83
N ARG A 5 -7.87 20.77 -10.68
CA ARG A 5 -6.69 20.09 -11.25
C ARG A 5 -6.79 18.62 -10.86
N ARG A 6 -6.67 17.73 -11.85
CA ARG A 6 -6.64 16.29 -11.64
C ARG A 6 -5.60 15.98 -10.55
N PRO A 7 -5.90 15.14 -9.55
CA PRO A 7 -4.94 14.75 -8.51
C PRO A 7 -3.88 13.79 -9.10
N GLY A 8 -3.14 14.21 -10.12
CA GLY A 8 -2.01 13.47 -10.69
C GLY A 8 -0.75 13.69 -9.87
N ASP A 9 0.21 12.76 -9.96
CA ASP A 9 1.53 12.94 -9.39
C ASP A 9 2.30 14.02 -10.18
N GLY A 10 2.29 15.24 -9.66
CA GLY A 10 3.02 16.36 -10.23
C GLY A 10 4.54 16.14 -10.22
N PRO A 11 5.29 16.89 -11.05
CA PRO A 11 6.72 16.71 -11.22
C PRO A 11 7.50 16.92 -9.92
N VAL A 12 7.10 17.89 -9.09
CA VAL A 12 7.74 18.17 -7.79
C VAL A 12 7.74 16.93 -6.88
N ARG A 13 6.60 16.26 -6.76
CA ARG A 13 6.48 15.05 -5.95
C ARG A 13 7.36 13.94 -6.47
N ARG A 14 7.43 13.80 -7.80
CA ARG A 14 8.29 12.82 -8.44
C ARG A 14 9.77 13.07 -8.16
N VAL A 15 10.20 14.34 -8.17
CA VAL A 15 11.56 14.74 -7.82
C VAL A 15 11.86 14.38 -6.36
N CYS A 16 10.98 14.74 -5.42
CA CYS A 16 11.13 14.38 -4.00
C CYS A 16 11.20 12.84 -3.81
N ASP A 17 10.35 12.09 -4.49
CA ASP A 17 10.35 10.62 -4.45
C ASP A 17 11.70 10.04 -4.89
N VAL A 18 12.27 10.54 -6.00
CA VAL A 18 13.54 10.04 -6.53
C VAL A 18 14.70 10.37 -5.60
N PHE A 19 14.85 11.64 -5.20
CA PHE A 19 15.94 12.04 -4.32
C PHE A 19 15.84 11.41 -2.93
N GLY A 20 14.63 11.35 -2.36
CA GLY A 20 14.40 10.69 -1.08
C GLY A 20 14.70 9.19 -1.15
N ALA A 21 14.27 8.50 -2.21
CA ALA A 21 14.50 7.06 -2.33
C ALA A 21 15.98 6.74 -2.60
N ALA A 22 16.65 7.54 -3.43
CA ALA A 22 18.08 7.40 -3.68
C ALA A 22 18.90 7.64 -2.41
N GLY A 23 18.60 8.71 -1.66
CA GLY A 23 19.26 9.03 -0.39
C GLY A 23 19.04 7.94 0.66
N LEU A 24 17.81 7.47 0.83
CA LEU A 24 17.51 6.37 1.77
C LEU A 24 18.17 5.06 1.35
N LEU A 25 18.20 4.72 0.06
CA LEU A 25 18.90 3.52 -0.41
C LEU A 25 20.40 3.61 -0.14
N LEU A 26 21.01 4.78 -0.33
CA LEU A 26 22.42 4.99 -0.03
C LEU A 26 22.71 4.81 1.47
N VAL A 27 21.96 5.53 2.32
CA VAL A 27 22.15 5.51 3.78
C VAL A 27 21.82 4.13 4.38
N LEU A 28 20.77 3.47 3.89
CA LEU A 28 20.32 2.18 4.39
C LEU A 28 21.01 1.00 3.69
N SER A 29 21.91 1.23 2.72
CA SER A 29 22.60 0.16 1.99
C SER A 29 23.32 -0.86 2.90
N PRO A 30 23.98 -0.48 4.02
CA PRO A 30 24.60 -1.45 4.91
C PRO A 30 23.56 -2.34 5.61
N LEU A 31 22.44 -1.75 6.04
CA LEU A 31 21.33 -2.46 6.66
C LEU A 31 20.66 -3.42 5.67
N LEU A 32 20.46 -2.98 4.43
CA LEU A 32 19.90 -3.81 3.36
C LEU A 32 20.81 -5.00 3.05
N ALA A 33 22.12 -4.79 2.99
CA ALA A 33 23.10 -5.86 2.79
C ALA A 33 23.10 -6.85 3.96
N LEU A 34 23.10 -6.36 5.20
CA LEU A 34 23.03 -7.22 6.39
C LEU A 34 21.73 -8.04 6.42
N THR A 35 20.59 -7.40 6.10
CA THR A 35 19.29 -8.06 6.03
C THR A 35 19.26 -9.12 4.94
N ALA A 36 19.81 -8.80 3.76
CA ALA A 36 19.94 -9.74 2.65
C ALA A 36 20.76 -10.99 3.03
N SER A 37 21.89 -10.79 3.70
CA SER A 37 22.74 -11.87 4.22
C SER A 37 22.03 -12.71 5.28
N ALA A 38 21.33 -12.08 6.24
CA ALA A 38 20.56 -12.79 7.24
C ALA A 38 19.44 -13.65 6.62
N VAL A 39 18.71 -13.09 5.64
CA VAL A 39 17.69 -13.84 4.88
C VAL A 39 18.32 -14.98 4.10
N LEU A 40 19.48 -14.77 3.48
CA LEU A 40 20.19 -15.81 2.74
C LEU A 40 20.60 -16.98 3.66
N VAL A 41 21.12 -16.69 4.86
CA VAL A 41 21.54 -17.72 5.82
C VAL A 41 20.34 -18.47 6.42
N VAL A 42 19.28 -17.75 6.80
CA VAL A 42 18.14 -18.35 7.54
C VAL A 42 17.11 -19.00 6.62
N LEU A 43 16.85 -18.40 5.45
CA LEU A 43 15.81 -18.85 4.51
C LEU A 43 16.39 -19.42 3.22
N GLY A 44 17.64 -19.12 2.86
CA GLY A 44 18.27 -19.52 1.60
C GLY A 44 17.98 -18.57 0.44
N ARG A 45 18.05 -19.09 -0.79
CA ARG A 45 17.63 -18.38 -2.01
C ARG A 45 16.15 -18.70 -2.34
N PRO A 46 15.42 -17.77 -2.96
CA PRO A 46 15.79 -16.38 -3.26
C PRO A 46 15.72 -15.47 -2.02
N VAL A 47 16.58 -14.44 -1.97
CA VAL A 47 16.56 -13.43 -0.89
C VAL A 47 15.38 -12.47 -1.03
N SER A 48 15.04 -12.10 -2.27
CA SER A 48 13.92 -11.22 -2.56
C SER A 48 12.63 -12.01 -2.78
N PHE A 49 11.55 -11.52 -2.19
CA PHE A 49 10.18 -11.86 -2.58
C PHE A 49 9.68 -10.87 -3.63
N ARG A 50 8.95 -11.38 -4.62
CA ARG A 50 8.40 -10.62 -5.75
C ARG A 50 6.93 -10.94 -5.92
N GLN A 51 6.11 -9.92 -6.16
CA GLN A 51 4.67 -10.11 -6.37
C GLN A 51 4.10 -9.07 -7.34
N GLN A 52 3.23 -9.51 -8.24
CA GLN A 52 2.51 -8.59 -9.13
C GLN A 52 1.52 -7.73 -8.35
N ARG A 53 1.48 -6.46 -8.73
CA ARG A 53 0.65 -5.42 -8.15
C ARG A 53 0.19 -4.45 -9.22
N CYS A 54 -0.93 -3.78 -8.98
CA CYS A 54 -1.40 -2.69 -9.81
C CYS A 54 -0.99 -1.35 -9.23
N GLY A 55 -0.45 -0.50 -10.09
CA GLY A 55 -0.11 0.89 -9.82
C GLY A 55 -1.06 1.87 -10.48
N ARG A 56 -0.54 3.07 -10.75
CA ARG A 56 -1.33 4.16 -11.34
C ARG A 56 -1.93 3.75 -12.68
N GLY A 57 -3.22 4.04 -12.88
CA GLY A 57 -3.95 3.69 -14.09
C GLY A 57 -4.10 2.18 -14.29
N GLY A 58 -4.06 1.40 -13.22
CA GLY A 58 -4.19 -0.06 -13.28
C GLY A 58 -3.01 -0.79 -13.94
N GLY A 59 -1.91 -0.10 -14.26
CA GLY A 59 -0.73 -0.74 -14.82
C GLY A 59 -0.09 -1.70 -13.83
N GLU A 60 0.25 -2.91 -14.26
CA GLU A 60 0.92 -3.88 -13.40
C GLU A 60 2.41 -3.58 -13.24
N PHE A 61 2.94 -3.89 -12.06
CA PHE A 61 4.36 -3.85 -11.75
C PHE A 61 4.70 -4.90 -10.69
N THR A 62 5.98 -5.27 -10.59
CA THR A 62 6.45 -6.24 -9.59
C THR A 62 6.97 -5.51 -8.36
N ILE A 63 6.32 -5.71 -7.21
CA ILE A 63 6.81 -5.20 -5.93
C ILE A 63 8.02 -6.01 -5.45
N LEU A 64 9.01 -5.34 -4.85
CA LEU A 64 10.19 -5.96 -4.27
C LEU A 64 10.12 -5.96 -2.75
N LYS A 65 10.34 -7.11 -2.12
CA LYS A 65 10.47 -7.24 -0.66
C LYS A 65 11.59 -8.21 -0.30
N PHE A 66 12.01 -8.22 0.95
CA PHE A 66 12.75 -9.37 1.48
C PHE A 66 11.81 -10.56 1.71
N ARG A 67 12.29 -11.77 1.45
CA ARG A 67 11.55 -12.98 1.77
C ARG A 67 11.50 -13.16 3.29
N THR A 68 10.29 -13.33 3.81
CA THR A 68 10.03 -13.48 5.25
C THR A 68 9.37 -14.82 5.62
N LEU A 69 8.96 -15.60 4.61
CA LEU A 69 8.31 -16.90 4.76
C LEU A 69 9.18 -18.01 4.19
N ARG A 70 9.10 -19.20 4.81
CA ARG A 70 9.55 -20.45 4.20
C ARG A 70 8.68 -20.80 2.99
N ALA A 71 9.21 -21.66 2.12
CA ALA A 71 8.40 -22.30 1.09
C ALA A 71 7.24 -23.04 1.76
N ALA A 72 6.06 -23.03 1.14
CA ALA A 72 4.95 -23.81 1.63
C ALA A 72 5.19 -25.29 1.32
N GLU A 73 4.97 -26.16 2.30
CA GLU A 73 5.06 -27.62 2.12
C GLU A 73 3.74 -28.21 1.59
N ARG A 74 2.63 -27.50 1.84
CA ARG A 74 1.29 -27.83 1.34
C ARG A 74 0.59 -26.57 0.82
N PRO A 75 -0.34 -26.68 -0.16
CA PRO A 75 -0.99 -25.53 -0.80
C PRO A 75 -1.63 -24.55 0.19
N ASP A 76 -2.35 -25.07 1.20
CA ASP A 76 -3.10 -24.26 2.16
C ASP A 76 -2.34 -24.01 3.47
N GLN A 77 -1.00 -24.11 3.45
CA GLN A 77 -0.21 -23.90 4.65
C GLN A 77 -0.32 -22.44 5.12
N PRO A 78 -0.81 -22.18 6.35
CA PRO A 78 -0.92 -20.83 6.87
C PRO A 78 0.42 -20.12 6.94
N ASP A 79 0.42 -18.82 6.64
CA ASP A 79 1.61 -17.96 6.77
C ASP A 79 2.22 -18.00 8.18
N ALA A 80 1.41 -18.19 9.21
CA ALA A 80 1.86 -18.29 10.60
C ALA A 80 2.82 -19.46 10.82
N GLU A 81 2.57 -20.62 10.20
CA GLU A 81 3.44 -21.80 10.28
C GLU A 81 4.73 -21.59 9.48
N ARG A 82 4.68 -20.77 8.43
CA ARG A 82 5.81 -20.51 7.52
C ARG A 82 6.72 -19.38 7.98
N THR A 83 6.30 -18.59 8.97
CA THR A 83 7.02 -17.40 9.44
C THR A 83 8.15 -17.79 10.39
N THR A 84 9.38 -17.38 10.07
CA THR A 84 10.53 -17.55 10.98
C THR A 84 10.62 -16.42 11.99
N ARG A 85 11.42 -16.56 13.05
CA ARG A 85 11.71 -15.45 13.99
C ARG A 85 12.26 -14.22 13.26
N LEU A 86 13.21 -14.43 12.36
CA LEU A 86 13.73 -13.36 11.49
C LEU A 86 12.60 -12.74 10.66
N GLY A 87 11.79 -13.57 10.00
CA GLY A 87 10.65 -13.10 9.19
C GLY A 87 9.65 -12.27 10.00
N ALA A 88 9.34 -12.67 11.23
CA ALA A 88 8.46 -11.93 12.13
C ALA A 88 9.05 -10.55 12.49
N VAL A 89 10.34 -10.48 12.82
CA VAL A 89 11.04 -9.21 13.13
C VAL A 89 11.07 -8.29 11.92
N LEU A 90 11.39 -8.81 10.73
CA LEU A 90 11.45 -8.01 9.50
C LEU A 90 10.08 -7.41 9.16
N ARG A 91 8.99 -8.17 9.34
CA ARG A 91 7.61 -7.70 9.14
C ARG A 91 7.18 -6.69 10.21
N ALA A 92 7.54 -6.93 11.47
CA ALA A 92 7.17 -6.05 12.58
C ALA A 92 7.84 -4.67 12.46
N THR A 93 9.09 -4.64 12.02
CA THR A 93 9.86 -3.40 11.79
C THR A 93 9.60 -2.76 10.43
N GLY A 94 8.95 -3.47 9.50
CA GLY A 94 8.75 -3.03 8.11
C GLY A 94 10.03 -3.06 7.26
N THR A 95 11.11 -3.64 7.79
CA THR A 95 12.40 -3.76 7.09
C THR A 95 12.27 -4.59 5.82
N ASP A 96 11.34 -5.56 5.79
CA ASP A 96 11.08 -6.37 4.60
C ASP A 96 10.54 -5.58 3.41
N GLU A 97 9.94 -4.41 3.64
CA GLU A 97 9.38 -3.55 2.61
C GLU A 97 10.40 -2.53 2.05
N LEU A 98 11.58 -2.35 2.65
CA LEU A 98 12.59 -1.39 2.19
C LEU A 98 13.06 -1.59 0.72
N PRO A 99 13.15 -2.82 0.16
CA PRO A 99 13.46 -3.00 -1.26
C PRO A 99 12.48 -2.29 -2.21
N GLN A 100 11.26 -1.92 -1.75
CA GLN A 100 10.30 -1.13 -2.53
C GLN A 100 10.81 0.28 -2.87
N LEU A 101 11.83 0.80 -2.18
CA LEU A 101 12.49 2.05 -2.56
C LEU A 101 13.01 2.01 -4.01
N VAL A 102 13.37 0.82 -4.50
CA VAL A 102 13.73 0.62 -5.92
C VAL A 102 12.51 0.79 -6.84
N ASN A 103 11.33 0.34 -6.42
CA ASN A 103 10.07 0.59 -7.15
C ASN A 103 9.71 2.09 -7.17
N VAL A 104 10.03 2.82 -6.09
CA VAL A 104 9.92 4.28 -6.07
C VAL A 104 10.88 4.89 -7.09
N LEU A 105 12.16 4.49 -7.13
CA LEU A 105 13.10 4.98 -8.14
C LEU A 105 12.64 4.69 -9.58
N ARG A 106 12.05 3.52 -9.84
CA ARG A 106 11.49 3.15 -11.16
C ARG A 106 10.22 3.92 -11.54
N GLY A 107 9.61 4.63 -10.60
CA GLY A 107 8.39 5.41 -10.84
C GLY A 107 7.11 4.60 -10.86
N GLU A 108 7.19 3.35 -10.39
CA GLU A 108 6.05 2.45 -10.18
C GLU A 108 5.30 2.81 -8.89
N MET A 109 6.05 3.27 -7.88
CA MET A 109 5.54 3.68 -6.56
C MET A 109 5.95 5.13 -6.21
N SER A 110 5.35 5.65 -5.14
CA SER A 110 5.72 6.89 -4.44
C SER A 110 5.99 6.55 -2.97
N PHE A 111 6.55 7.47 -2.18
CA PHE A 111 6.62 7.26 -0.73
C PHE A 111 5.23 7.13 -0.11
N ILE A 112 4.29 7.98 -0.56
CA ILE A 112 2.98 8.14 0.05
C ILE A 112 1.90 7.89 -0.99
N GLY A 113 0.93 7.03 -0.65
CA GLY A 113 -0.18 6.70 -1.53
C GLY A 113 -0.95 5.50 -1.02
N PRO A 114 -2.03 5.11 -1.73
CA PRO A 114 -2.73 3.86 -1.44
C PRO A 114 -1.79 2.66 -1.50
N ARG A 115 -2.00 1.65 -0.66
CA ARG A 115 -1.20 0.41 -0.72
C ARG A 115 -1.43 -0.27 -2.09
N PRO A 116 -0.37 -0.75 -2.78
CA PRO A 116 -0.52 -1.37 -4.08
C PRO A 116 -1.42 -2.60 -4.01
N ALA A 117 -2.44 -2.63 -4.86
CA ALA A 117 -3.47 -3.66 -4.87
C ALA A 117 -3.05 -4.87 -5.71
N LEU A 118 -3.61 -6.05 -5.39
CA LEU A 118 -3.48 -7.24 -6.22
C LEU A 118 -4.26 -7.06 -7.54
N PRO A 119 -3.75 -7.59 -8.66
CA PRO A 119 -4.49 -7.56 -9.93
C PRO A 119 -5.89 -8.15 -9.84
N GLU A 120 -6.05 -9.22 -9.07
CA GLU A 120 -7.34 -9.89 -8.84
C GLU A 120 -8.35 -8.95 -8.16
N HIS A 121 -7.91 -8.15 -7.18
CA HIS A 121 -8.78 -7.18 -6.52
C HIS A 121 -9.15 -6.03 -7.45
N VAL A 122 -8.18 -5.53 -8.23
CA VAL A 122 -8.42 -4.44 -9.19
C VAL A 122 -9.42 -4.87 -10.24
N GLY A 123 -9.35 -6.13 -10.70
CA GLY A 123 -10.35 -6.68 -11.60
C GLY A 123 -11.77 -6.49 -11.09
N ASN A 124 -12.00 -6.62 -9.79
CA ASN A 124 -13.33 -6.53 -9.18
C ASN A 124 -13.67 -5.11 -8.69
N TYR A 125 -12.91 -4.08 -9.06
CA TYR A 125 -13.22 -2.72 -8.65
C TYR A 125 -14.46 -2.17 -9.34
N ASP A 126 -15.36 -1.62 -8.54
CA ASP A 126 -16.38 -0.71 -9.02
C ASP A 126 -15.77 0.63 -9.48
N ARG A 127 -16.60 1.48 -10.10
CA ARG A 127 -16.17 2.79 -10.60
C ARG A 127 -15.58 3.68 -9.50
N ARG A 128 -16.07 3.56 -8.26
CA ARG A 128 -15.62 4.36 -7.13
C ARG A 128 -14.27 3.85 -6.60
N GLN A 129 -14.13 2.55 -6.43
CA GLN A 129 -12.89 1.87 -6.02
C GLN A 129 -11.74 2.08 -7.02
N THR A 130 -12.06 2.14 -8.32
CA THR A 130 -11.11 2.47 -9.39
C THR A 130 -10.37 3.80 -9.15
N GLY A 131 -10.97 4.72 -8.39
CA GLY A 131 -10.33 5.96 -7.97
C GLY A 131 -9.00 5.77 -7.24
N ARG A 132 -8.80 4.64 -6.56
CA ARG A 132 -7.53 4.30 -5.89
C ARG A 132 -6.34 4.23 -6.86
N LEU A 133 -6.62 3.97 -8.13
CA LEU A 133 -5.62 3.85 -9.18
C LEU A 133 -5.30 5.21 -9.83
N ALA A 134 -5.90 6.32 -9.40
CA ALA A 134 -5.64 7.65 -9.95
C ALA A 134 -4.20 8.15 -9.70
N VAL A 135 -3.53 7.61 -8.68
CA VAL A 135 -2.20 8.04 -8.22
C VAL A 135 -1.25 6.84 -8.13
N ARG A 136 0.06 7.09 -8.07
CA ARG A 136 1.02 6.02 -7.75
C ARG A 136 0.73 5.46 -6.35
N PRO A 137 0.77 4.14 -6.17
CA PRO A 137 0.68 3.55 -4.84
C PRO A 137 1.89 3.95 -3.97
N GLY A 138 1.70 3.92 -2.66
CA GLY A 138 2.68 4.31 -1.65
C GLY A 138 3.37 3.14 -0.98
N ILE A 139 4.57 3.39 -0.43
CA ILE A 139 5.17 2.54 0.61
C ILE A 139 4.34 2.67 1.90
N THR A 140 4.01 3.91 2.27
CA THR A 140 3.07 4.25 3.34
C THR A 140 1.87 5.04 2.78
N GLY A 141 0.85 5.26 3.60
CA GLY A 141 -0.38 5.89 3.17
C GLY A 141 -1.32 6.20 4.34
N TRP A 142 -2.38 6.95 4.04
CA TRP A 142 -3.33 7.42 5.05
C TRP A 142 -4.02 6.27 5.80
N ALA A 143 -4.49 5.25 5.07
CA ALA A 143 -5.07 4.06 5.69
C ALA A 143 -4.04 3.29 6.54
N GLN A 144 -2.78 3.23 6.09
CA GLN A 144 -1.71 2.56 6.82
C GLN A 144 -1.40 3.24 8.15
N VAL A 145 -1.46 4.57 8.25
CA VAL A 145 -1.18 5.27 9.53
C VAL A 145 -2.38 5.37 10.46
N ARG A 146 -3.61 5.22 9.95
CA ARG A 146 -4.84 5.34 10.76
C ARG A 146 -5.30 4.06 11.44
N GLY A 147 -5.07 2.89 10.84
CA GLY A 147 -5.51 1.63 11.45
C GLY A 147 -4.80 0.35 10.99
N ARG A 148 -3.89 0.42 10.00
CA ARG A 148 -3.13 -0.74 9.49
C ARG A 148 -4.02 -1.97 9.19
N ASN A 149 -3.89 -3.00 10.00
CA ASN A 149 -4.57 -4.29 9.87
C ASN A 149 -5.92 -4.34 10.60
N ALA A 150 -6.26 -3.32 11.40
CA ALA A 150 -7.55 -3.24 12.09
C ALA A 150 -8.69 -2.72 11.19
N LEU A 151 -8.35 -2.09 10.06
CA LEU A 151 -9.34 -1.57 9.11
C LEU A 151 -9.94 -2.70 8.27
N SER A 152 -11.27 -2.70 8.16
CA SER A 152 -11.98 -3.49 7.15
C SER A 152 -11.61 -3.03 5.74
N TRP A 153 -11.88 -3.89 4.75
CA TRP A 153 -11.58 -3.55 3.37
C TRP A 153 -12.31 -2.27 2.90
N PRO A 154 -13.63 -2.09 3.13
CA PRO A 154 -14.33 -0.87 2.76
C PRO A 154 -13.75 0.39 3.43
N GLU A 155 -13.44 0.35 4.72
CA GLU A 155 -12.84 1.49 5.44
C GLU A 155 -11.48 1.89 4.85
N ARG A 156 -10.67 0.89 4.47
CA ARG A 156 -9.39 1.12 3.80
C ARG A 156 -9.59 1.81 2.44
N ILE A 157 -10.57 1.38 1.66
CA ILE A 157 -10.93 2.04 0.39
C ILE A 157 -11.29 3.50 0.63
N GLU A 158 -12.14 3.78 1.63
CA GLU A 158 -12.56 5.15 1.94
C GLU A 158 -11.38 6.05 2.30
N LEU A 159 -10.49 5.58 3.17
CA LEU A 159 -9.31 6.33 3.58
C LEU A 159 -8.35 6.58 2.40
N ASP A 160 -8.20 5.62 1.49
CA ASP A 160 -7.39 5.80 0.28
C ASP A 160 -8.02 6.83 -0.68
N LEU A 161 -9.34 6.76 -0.92
CA LEU A 161 -10.05 7.72 -1.77
C LEU A 161 -10.06 9.13 -1.16
N ASP A 162 -10.16 9.21 0.16
CA ASP A 162 -10.10 10.44 0.91
C ASP A 162 -8.70 11.10 0.83
N TYR A 163 -7.65 10.30 0.97
CA TYR A 163 -6.28 10.74 0.73
C TYR A 163 -6.12 11.31 -0.69
N ILE A 164 -6.58 10.59 -1.71
CA ILE A 164 -6.48 11.05 -3.11
C ILE A 164 -7.20 12.39 -3.32
N ARG A 165 -8.30 12.62 -2.60
CA ARG A 165 -9.07 13.87 -2.69
C ARG A 165 -8.37 15.05 -2.00
N ARG A 166 -7.71 14.79 -0.87
CA ARG A 166 -7.14 15.84 0.01
C ARG A 166 -5.63 15.95 -0.08
N ARG A 167 -4.98 15.13 -0.91
CA ARG A 167 -3.52 15.05 -1.05
C ARG A 167 -2.91 16.44 -1.22
N GLY A 168 -1.88 16.70 -0.43
CA GLY A 168 -1.13 17.94 -0.40
C GLY A 168 0.09 17.78 0.50
N LEU A 169 1.05 18.68 0.39
CA LEU A 169 2.34 18.58 1.10
C LEU A 169 2.17 18.43 2.62
N LEU A 170 1.23 19.16 3.22
CA LEU A 170 0.96 19.09 4.65
C LEU A 170 0.44 17.72 5.08
N LEU A 171 -0.49 17.13 4.32
CA LEU A 171 -1.00 15.79 4.60
C LEU A 171 0.08 14.73 4.38
N ASP A 172 0.89 14.86 3.32
CA ASP A 172 2.01 13.97 3.05
C ASP A 172 3.03 14.02 4.21
N LEU A 173 3.42 15.22 4.67
CA LEU A 173 4.31 15.37 5.82
C LEU A 173 3.72 14.78 7.11
N ARG A 174 2.43 14.99 7.35
CA ARG A 174 1.71 14.38 8.48
C ARG A 174 1.76 12.85 8.40
N ILE A 175 1.56 12.27 7.22
CA ILE A 175 1.65 10.81 7.02
C ILE A 175 3.07 10.32 7.31
N LEU A 176 4.11 11.03 6.87
CA LEU A 176 5.50 10.64 7.18
C LEU A 176 5.78 10.64 8.68
N MET A 177 5.38 11.71 9.39
CA MET A 177 5.56 11.82 10.84
C MET A 177 4.81 10.71 11.58
N LEU A 178 3.55 10.48 11.21
CA LEU A 178 2.77 9.38 11.78
C LEU A 178 3.41 8.03 11.47
N THR A 179 3.91 7.83 10.24
CA THR A 179 4.60 6.58 9.84
C THR A 179 5.78 6.30 10.76
N ALA A 180 6.62 7.30 11.06
CA ALA A 180 7.73 7.16 12.01
C ALA A 180 7.22 6.71 13.39
N VAL A 181 6.16 7.33 13.90
CA VAL A 181 5.54 6.93 15.18
C VAL A 181 5.02 5.49 15.13
N VAL A 182 4.34 5.07 14.06
CA VAL A 182 3.77 3.72 13.99
C VAL A 182 4.85 2.64 13.78
N VAL A 183 6.01 2.98 13.20
CA VAL A 183 7.16 2.06 13.10
C VAL A 183 7.90 1.96 14.43
N LEU A 184 8.05 3.06 15.17
CA LEU A 184 8.76 3.10 16.45
C LEU A 184 7.95 2.59 17.63
N VAL A 185 6.62 2.75 17.60
CA VAL A 185 5.73 2.27 18.65
C VAL A 185 4.93 1.08 18.12
N PRO A 186 5.16 -0.15 18.64
CA PRO A 186 4.41 -1.34 18.26
C PRO A 186 2.95 -1.31 18.76
N ARG A 187 2.13 -0.38 18.29
CA ARG A 187 0.68 -0.39 18.56
C ARG A 187 -0.01 -1.25 17.50
N GLY A 188 -0.63 -2.36 17.95
CA GLY A 188 -1.55 -3.16 17.13
C GLY A 188 -0.94 -4.28 16.28
N VAL A 189 0.22 -4.84 16.65
CA VAL A 189 0.80 -6.03 15.98
C VAL A 189 0.41 -7.31 16.71
N VAL A 190 -0.86 -7.52 17.05
CA VAL A 190 -1.34 -8.85 17.45
C VAL A 190 -2.82 -9.02 17.07
N GLY A 191 -3.05 -9.96 16.15
CA GLY A 191 -4.33 -10.58 15.85
C GLY A 191 -4.06 -11.79 14.97
N PRO A 192 -4.39 -13.02 15.39
CA PRO A 192 -4.19 -14.21 14.57
C PRO A 192 -5.07 -14.08 13.32
N GLY A 193 -4.43 -14.03 12.16
CA GLY A 193 -5.09 -13.69 10.90
C GLY A 193 -5.31 -12.19 10.79
N GLY A 194 -4.61 -11.52 9.88
CA GLY A 194 -5.04 -10.21 9.41
C GLY A 194 -6.41 -10.39 8.76
N VAL A 195 -7.48 -10.19 9.54
CA VAL A 195 -8.84 -10.41 9.06
C VAL A 195 -9.13 -9.28 8.09
N ASN A 196 -8.97 -9.54 6.80
CA ASN A 196 -9.52 -8.67 5.76
C ASN A 196 -11.05 -8.81 5.80
N ARG A 197 -11.68 -8.42 6.90
CA ARG A 197 -13.13 -8.51 7.09
C ARG A 197 -13.79 -7.64 6.02
N GLY A 198 -14.68 -8.24 5.24
CA GLY A 198 -15.31 -7.60 4.09
C GLY A 198 -14.46 -7.52 2.82
N MET A 199 -13.32 -8.22 2.75
CA MET A 199 -12.66 -8.49 1.48
C MET A 199 -13.40 -9.63 0.77
N PRO A 200 -13.86 -9.43 -0.47
CA PRO A 200 -14.53 -10.49 -1.22
C PRO A 200 -13.59 -11.70 -1.36
N ALA A 201 -14.11 -12.91 -1.15
CA ALA A 201 -13.31 -14.12 -1.29
C ALA A 201 -12.83 -14.27 -2.76
N PRO A 202 -11.68 -14.90 -3.00
CA PRO A 202 -11.28 -15.28 -4.36
C PRO A 202 -12.38 -16.17 -4.94
N GLY A 203 -13.12 -15.70 -5.95
CA GLY A 203 -14.25 -16.44 -6.52
C GLY A 203 -15.61 -15.75 -6.44
N GLU A 204 -15.88 -14.96 -5.39
CA GLU A 204 -17.25 -14.46 -5.12
C GLU A 204 -17.71 -13.36 -6.08
N ASP A 205 -16.78 -12.69 -6.77
CA ASP A 205 -17.07 -11.66 -7.78
C ASP A 205 -16.11 -11.73 -8.99
N SER A 206 -15.32 -12.81 -9.08
CA SER A 206 -14.40 -13.03 -10.19
C SER A 206 -15.14 -13.68 -11.35
N GLY A 207 -15.81 -12.86 -12.15
CA GLY A 207 -16.02 -13.20 -13.56
C GLY A 207 -14.69 -13.60 -14.22
N PRO A 208 -14.71 -14.32 -15.36
CA PRO A 208 -13.50 -14.79 -16.03
C PRO A 208 -12.46 -13.65 -16.19
N ARG A 209 -11.17 -13.98 -16.04
CA ARG A 209 -10.05 -13.04 -16.22
C ARG A 209 -10.14 -12.44 -17.63
N ASP A 210 -10.72 -11.24 -17.72
CA ASP A 210 -10.77 -10.50 -18.97
C ASP A 210 -9.48 -9.67 -19.12
N PRO A 211 -8.58 -10.04 -20.05
CA PRO A 211 -7.34 -9.29 -20.28
C PRO A 211 -7.57 -7.84 -20.75
N HIS A 212 -8.77 -7.49 -21.24
CA HIS A 212 -9.13 -6.13 -21.63
C HIS A 212 -9.64 -5.26 -20.46
N ARG A 213 -9.84 -5.83 -19.26
CA ARG A 213 -10.41 -5.12 -18.09
C ARG A 213 -9.47 -4.04 -17.52
N ALA A 214 -8.16 -4.23 -17.61
CA ALA A 214 -7.18 -3.19 -17.27
C ALA A 214 -7.32 -1.93 -18.17
N GLY A 215 -7.74 -2.11 -19.42
CA GLY A 215 -8.05 -1.02 -20.36
C GLY A 215 -9.30 -0.22 -19.92
N ARG A 216 -10.30 -0.88 -19.34
CA ARG A 216 -11.52 -0.24 -18.83
C ARG A 216 -11.23 0.72 -17.67
N HIS A 217 -10.45 0.30 -16.68
CA HIS A 217 -10.08 1.20 -15.57
C HIS A 217 -9.25 2.41 -16.04
N ARG A 218 -8.43 2.26 -17.08
CA ARG A 218 -7.73 3.40 -17.71
C ARG A 218 -8.71 4.34 -18.39
N ALA A 219 -9.76 3.85 -19.04
CA ALA A 219 -10.80 4.66 -19.64
C ALA A 219 -11.60 5.41 -18.55
N ASP A 220 -12.04 4.72 -17.50
CA ASP A 220 -12.77 5.33 -16.37
C ASP A 220 -12.01 6.50 -15.71
N LEU A 221 -10.69 6.37 -15.61
CA LEU A 221 -9.82 7.44 -15.10
C LEU A 221 -9.60 8.57 -16.12
N ARG A 222 -9.61 8.27 -17.42
CA ARG A 222 -9.49 9.26 -18.50
C ARG A 222 -10.75 10.11 -18.65
N ASP A 223 -11.93 9.49 -18.50
CA ASP A 223 -13.25 10.09 -18.70
C ASP A 223 -13.74 10.94 -17.52
N GLY A 224 -12.83 11.32 -16.63
CA GLY A 224 -13.12 12.18 -15.49
C GLY A 224 -13.73 11.39 -14.34
N TRP A 225 -12.91 10.59 -13.67
CA TRP A 225 -13.31 9.96 -12.41
C TRP A 225 -13.81 11.03 -11.42
N THR A 226 -15.10 10.96 -11.10
CA THR A 226 -15.74 11.73 -10.04
C THR A 226 -16.20 10.76 -8.96
N PRO A 227 -15.81 10.97 -7.69
CA PRO A 227 -16.33 10.12 -6.63
C PRO A 227 -17.83 10.37 -6.52
N ALA A 228 -18.64 9.32 -6.65
CA ALA A 228 -20.01 9.36 -6.15
C ALA A 228 -19.98 9.70 -4.65
N ALA A 229 -20.98 10.44 -4.18
CA ALA A 229 -21.12 10.83 -2.77
C ALA A 229 -20.93 9.59 -1.85
N PRO A 230 -20.28 9.74 -0.68
CA PRO A 230 -20.02 8.61 0.20
C PRO A 230 -21.34 7.88 0.52
N GLY A 231 -21.42 6.60 0.14
CA GLY A 231 -22.54 5.76 0.53
C GLY A 231 -22.35 5.38 1.99
N GLY A 232 -23.06 6.07 2.89
CA GLY A 232 -23.56 5.63 4.20
C GLY A 232 -22.64 4.90 5.21
N ALA A 233 -21.38 4.63 4.92
CA ALA A 233 -20.46 3.99 5.85
C ALA A 233 -19.99 5.04 6.87
N ASP A 234 -20.07 4.68 8.15
CA ASP A 234 -19.86 5.46 9.37
C ASP A 234 -18.41 6.04 9.52
N ILE A 235 -17.95 6.84 8.55
CA ILE A 235 -16.65 7.55 8.58
C ILE A 235 -16.63 8.62 9.70
N ALA A 236 -17.80 8.94 10.29
CA ALA A 236 -17.95 9.95 11.32
C ALA A 236 -17.19 9.64 12.62
N ARG A 237 -16.83 8.37 12.90
CA ARG A 237 -16.07 8.02 14.11
C ARG A 237 -14.60 8.43 14.03
N HIS A 238 -13.95 8.29 12.87
CA HIS A 238 -12.53 8.65 12.71
C HIS A 238 -12.29 10.14 12.42
N ARG A 239 -13.36 10.91 12.21
CA ARG A 239 -13.29 12.36 11.99
C ARG A 239 -13.17 13.15 13.30
N ARG A 240 -13.54 12.57 14.45
CA ARG A 240 -13.53 13.24 15.77
C ARG A 240 -12.15 13.29 16.43
N ASP A 241 -11.22 12.45 16.00
CA ASP A 241 -9.86 12.41 16.60
C ASP A 241 -8.90 13.48 16.01
N ASP A 242 -9.42 14.44 15.25
CA ASP A 242 -8.66 15.53 14.63
C ASP A 242 -8.97 16.92 15.21
N GLU A 243 -9.86 17.05 16.21
CA GLU A 243 -9.96 18.29 16.98
C GLU A 243 -8.98 18.25 18.16
N PRO A 244 -7.98 19.15 18.23
CA PRO A 244 -7.33 19.40 19.50
C PRO A 244 -8.40 19.91 20.46
N ALA A 245 -8.52 19.28 21.62
CA ALA A 245 -9.26 19.87 22.73
C ALA A 245 -8.56 21.19 23.08
N VAL A 246 -9.09 22.30 22.54
CA VAL A 246 -8.79 23.63 23.02
C VAL A 246 -9.53 23.78 24.35
N ARG A 247 -8.82 23.51 25.44
CA ARG A 247 -9.02 24.18 26.73
C ARG A 247 -7.66 24.41 27.35
#